data_AF-A0A2H0BIC6-F1
#
_entry.id   AF-A0A2H0BIC6-F1
#
_cell.length_a   1.000
_cell.length_b   1.000
_cell.length_c   1.000
_cell.angle_alpha   90.00
_cell.angle_beta   90.00
_cell.angle_gamma   90.00
#
_symmetry.space_group_name_H-M   'P 1'
#
loop_
_entity.id
_entity.type
_entity.pdbx_description
1 polymer ?
#
loop_
_entity_poly.entity_id
_entity_poly.type
_entity_poly.pdbx_seq_one_letter_code
_entity_poly.pdbx_strand_id
1 'polypeptide(L)'
;MAKIPGFLQPYLASYELSNLDPQRDRKLIITEVLNKGDGKALEWLTQNYSKKDIEKVVSFPTKGMWLNTNLDYWLRIFDAKISKTDYKNAIINFSS
;
A
#
# COMPACT_ATOMS: atom_id res chain seq x y z
N MET A 1 -10.73 12.47 9.81
CA MET A 1 -9.74 12.45 8.71
C MET A 1 -10.35 13.12 7.51
N ALA A 2 -9.55 13.84 6.72
CA ALA A 2 -10.01 14.47 5.48
C ALA A 2 -10.28 13.41 4.39
N LYS A 3 -11.10 13.78 3.39
CA LYS A 3 -11.35 12.96 2.20
C LYS A 3 -10.03 12.64 1.48
N ILE A 4 -9.99 11.53 0.74
CA ILE A 4 -8.84 11.19 -0.09
C ILE A 4 -8.69 12.26 -1.18
N PRO A 5 -7.52 12.91 -1.32
CA PRO A 5 -7.33 13.96 -2.29
C PRO A 5 -7.34 13.42 -3.73
N GLY A 6 -7.93 14.19 -4.65
CA GLY A 6 -8.09 13.78 -6.06
C GLY A 6 -6.79 13.47 -6.79
N PHE A 7 -5.65 14.03 -6.37
CA PHE A 7 -4.35 13.74 -7.01
C PHE A 7 -3.90 12.28 -6.80
N LEU A 8 -4.50 11.53 -5.86
CA LEU A 8 -4.20 10.11 -5.66
C LEU A 8 -4.93 9.19 -6.64
N GLN A 9 -5.86 9.71 -7.44
CA GLN A 9 -6.66 8.93 -8.41
C GLN A 9 -5.79 8.07 -9.34
N PRO A 10 -4.64 8.52 -9.88
CA PRO A 10 -3.80 7.70 -10.75
C PRO A 10 -3.26 6.43 -10.06
N TYR A 11 -3.01 6.49 -8.74
CA TYR A 11 -2.49 5.36 -7.97
C TYR A 11 -3.61 4.44 -7.48
N LEU A 12 -4.83 4.96 -7.38
CA LEU A 12 -6.04 4.25 -6.96
C LEU A 12 -7.01 4.05 -8.14
N ALA A 13 -6.49 3.88 -9.36
CA ALA A 13 -7.28 3.92 -10.60
C ALA A 13 -8.39 2.87 -10.68
N SER A 14 -8.29 1.76 -9.94
CA SER A 14 -9.33 0.73 -9.85
C SER A 14 -10.50 1.11 -8.93
N TYR A 15 -10.47 2.28 -8.30
CA TYR A 15 -11.42 2.72 -7.29
C TYR A 15 -11.89 4.15 -7.52
N GLU A 16 -13.19 4.37 -7.31
CA GLU A 16 -13.75 5.70 -7.16
C GLU A 16 -13.38 6.28 -5.80
N LEU A 17 -12.61 7.38 -5.76
CA LEU A 17 -12.12 7.95 -4.50
C LEU A 17 -13.24 8.36 -3.54
N SER A 18 -14.42 8.72 -4.07
CA SER A 18 -15.60 9.06 -3.26
C SER A 18 -16.13 7.90 -2.42
N ASN A 19 -15.84 6.67 -2.83
CA ASN A 19 -16.31 5.46 -2.16
C ASN A 19 -15.31 4.94 -1.14
N LEU A 20 -14.08 5.46 -1.14
CA LEU A 20 -13.03 5.07 -0.22
C LEU A 20 -13.08 5.87 1.07
N ASP A 21 -13.00 5.17 2.19
CA ASP A 21 -12.84 5.75 3.51
C ASP A 21 -11.39 5.53 3.99
N PRO A 22 -10.64 6.60 4.33
CA PRO A 22 -9.24 6.51 4.73
C PRO A 22 -8.96 5.58 5.92
N GLN A 23 -9.92 5.38 6.82
CA GLN A 23 -9.75 4.51 7.99
C GLN A 23 -10.13 3.07 7.68
N ARG A 24 -11.30 2.85 7.09
CA ARG A 24 -11.82 1.53 6.71
C ARG A 24 -10.94 0.88 5.66
N ASP A 25 -10.55 1.63 4.64
CA ASP A 25 -9.82 1.13 3.47
C ASP A 25 -8.30 1.37 3.58
N ARG A 26 -7.82 1.63 4.81
CA ARG A 26 -6.40 1.89 5.15
C ARG A 26 -5.42 0.94 4.47
N LYS A 27 -5.65 -0.37 4.54
CA LYS A 27 -4.73 -1.38 3.98
C LYS A 27 -4.61 -1.24 2.47
N LEU A 28 -5.74 -1.01 1.80
CA LEU A 28 -5.78 -0.83 0.35
C LEU A 28 -5.00 0.43 -0.05
N ILE A 29 -5.32 1.57 0.57
CA ILE A 29 -4.72 2.87 0.26
C ILE A 29 -3.20 2.82 0.46
N ILE A 30 -2.74 2.30 1.60
CA ILE A 30 -1.31 2.16 1.88
C ILE A 30 -0.65 1.24 0.83
N THR A 31 -1.24 0.07 0.53
CA THR A 31 -0.65 -0.87 -0.43
C THR A 31 -0.52 -0.25 -1.83
N GLU A 32 -1.56 0.40 -2.33
CA GLU A 32 -1.58 1.02 -3.65
C GLU A 32 -0.59 2.18 -3.77
N VAL A 33 -0.52 3.06 -2.76
CA VAL A 33 0.44 4.18 -2.75
C VAL A 33 1.87 3.66 -2.62
N LEU A 34 2.14 2.64 -1.81
CA LEU A 34 3.48 2.05 -1.71
C LEU A 34 3.92 1.30 -2.99
N ASN A 35 2.96 0.81 -3.78
CA ASN A 35 3.24 0.15 -5.05
C ASN A 35 3.44 1.14 -6.22
N LYS A 36 2.67 2.23 -6.26
CA LYS A 36 2.52 3.05 -7.48
C LYS A 36 2.79 4.53 -7.26
N GLY A 37 2.78 4.98 -6.01
CA GLY A 37 2.88 6.38 -5.63
C GLY A 37 4.24 6.99 -5.95
N ASP A 38 4.22 8.29 -6.25
CA ASP A 38 5.41 9.12 -6.35
C ASP A 38 5.77 9.77 -4.99
N GLY A 39 6.78 10.66 -4.99
CA GLY A 39 7.19 11.36 -3.77
C GLY A 39 6.05 12.16 -3.10
N LYS A 40 5.16 12.77 -3.89
CA LYS A 40 4.02 13.53 -3.37
C LYS A 40 2.98 12.62 -2.74
N ALA A 41 2.71 11.47 -3.35
CA ALA A 41 1.81 10.46 -2.79
C ALA A 41 2.37 9.85 -1.50
N LEU A 42 3.67 9.57 -1.45
CA LEU A 42 4.34 9.08 -0.24
C LEU A 42 4.34 10.12 0.88
N GLU A 43 4.58 11.40 0.57
CA GLU A 43 4.49 12.48 1.55
C GLU A 43 3.09 12.51 2.18
N TRP A 44 2.03 12.51 1.36
CA TRP A 44 0.66 12.45 1.85
C TRP A 44 0.41 11.21 2.72
N LEU A 45 0.93 10.05 2.31
CA LEU A 45 0.78 8.81 3.07
C LEU A 45 1.36 8.96 4.49
N THR A 46 2.57 9.51 4.61
CA THR A 46 3.25 9.70 5.90
C THR A 46 2.62 10.77 6.79
N GLN A 47 1.92 11.75 6.20
CA GLN A 47 1.16 12.76 6.94
C GLN A 47 -0.17 12.24 7.49
N ASN A 48 -0.75 11.20 6.86
CA ASN A 48 -2.10 10.70 7.19
C ASN A 48 -2.10 9.36 7.92
N TYR A 49 -1.03 8.56 7.80
CA TYR A 49 -0.86 7.29 8.49
C TYR A 49 0.44 7.30 9.29
N SER A 50 0.39 6.77 10.51
CA SER A 50 1.59 6.68 11.32
C SER A 50 2.59 5.69 10.68
N LYS A 51 3.89 5.88 10.96
CA LYS A 51 4.92 4.92 10.54
C LYS A 51 4.54 3.48 10.92
N LYS A 52 4.01 3.27 12.13
CA LYS A 52 3.56 1.97 12.64
C LYS A 52 2.41 1.39 11.84
N ASP A 53 1.50 2.22 11.35
CA ASP A 53 0.40 1.76 10.48
C ASP A 53 0.92 1.27 9.14
N ILE A 54 1.82 2.03 8.53
CA ILE A 54 2.42 1.70 7.24
C ILE A 54 3.25 0.42 7.37
N GLU A 55 4.12 0.34 8.38
CA GLU A 55 4.90 -0.86 8.71
C GLU A 55 3.99 -2.07 8.94
N LYS A 56 2.86 -1.92 9.63
CA LYS A 56 1.91 -3.02 9.83
C LYS A 56 1.33 -3.52 8.50
N VAL A 57 1.08 -2.65 7.52
CA VAL A 57 0.60 -3.09 6.20
C VAL A 57 1.69 -3.84 5.43
N VAL A 58 2.95 -3.40 5.53
CA VAL A 58 4.11 -4.07 4.91
C VAL A 58 4.38 -5.44 5.57
N SER A 59 4.31 -5.52 6.90
CA SER A 59 4.54 -6.74 7.70
C SER A 59 3.39 -7.75 7.61
N PHE A 60 2.20 -7.32 7.21
CA PHE A 60 1.03 -8.18 6.99
C PHE A 60 0.40 -7.87 5.63
N PRO A 61 1.14 -8.15 4.54
CA PRO A 61 0.78 -7.67 3.20
C PRO A 61 -0.52 -8.30 2.71
N THR A 62 -1.35 -7.50 2.04
CA THR A 62 -2.59 -7.99 1.41
C THR A 62 -2.25 -8.99 0.30
N LYS A 63 -2.96 -10.13 0.29
CA LYS A 63 -2.74 -11.19 -0.69
C LYS A 63 -3.04 -10.70 -2.11
N GLY A 64 -2.18 -11.06 -3.06
CA GLY A 64 -2.36 -10.78 -4.50
C GLY A 64 -2.35 -9.30 -4.90
N MET A 65 -1.77 -8.41 -4.09
CA MET A 65 -1.80 -6.97 -4.34
C MET A 65 -0.42 -6.33 -4.53
N TRP A 66 0.66 -7.01 -4.16
CA TRP A 66 1.98 -6.40 -4.12
C TRP A 66 2.76 -6.62 -5.42
N LEU A 67 3.41 -5.56 -5.89
CA LEU A 67 4.51 -5.71 -6.83
C LEU A 67 5.73 -6.21 -6.06
N ASN A 68 6.37 -7.27 -6.55
CA ASN A 68 7.45 -7.96 -5.85
C ASN A 68 8.60 -7.03 -5.47
N THR A 69 9.09 -6.21 -6.41
CA THR A 69 10.17 -5.25 -6.19
C THR A 69 9.83 -4.21 -5.12
N ASN A 70 8.57 -3.79 -5.04
CA ASN A 70 8.14 -2.80 -4.06
C ASN A 70 7.95 -3.41 -2.68
N LEU A 71 7.37 -4.61 -2.58
CA LEU A 71 7.28 -5.31 -1.29
C LEU A 71 8.69 -5.57 -0.72
N ASP A 72 9.64 -6.02 -1.55
CA ASP A 72 11.03 -6.21 -1.14
C ASP A 72 11.66 -4.91 -0.62
N TYR A 73 11.47 -3.81 -1.37
CA TYR A 73 11.97 -2.51 -0.98
C TYR A 73 11.43 -2.07 0.38
N TRP A 74 10.12 -2.15 0.58
CA TRP A 74 9.50 -1.70 1.84
C TRP A 74 9.80 -2.63 3.02
N LEU A 75 9.86 -3.95 2.81
CA LEU A 75 10.33 -4.88 3.83
C LEU A 75 11.73 -4.50 4.33
N ARG A 76 12.64 -4.10 3.42
CA ARG A 76 13.98 -3.64 3.77
C ARG A 76 13.97 -2.29 4.52
N ILE A 77 13.17 -1.32 4.06
CA ILE A 77 13.07 0.01 4.71
C ILE A 77 12.56 -0.10 6.15
N PHE A 78 11.62 -1.02 6.40
CA PHE A 78 11.04 -1.22 7.73
C PHE A 78 11.73 -2.31 8.56
N ASP A 79 12.78 -2.95 8.03
CA ASP A 79 13.41 -4.15 8.63
C ASP A 79 12.38 -5.24 9.03
N ALA A 80 11.33 -5.35 8.21
CA ALA A 80 10.23 -6.27 8.43
C ALA A 80 10.53 -7.63 7.82
N LYS A 81 10.20 -8.70 8.54
CA LYS A 81 10.39 -10.09 8.11
C LYS A 81 9.05 -10.80 8.03
N ILE A 82 8.75 -11.37 6.87
CA ILE A 82 7.54 -12.18 6.64
C ILE A 82 7.92 -13.58 6.16
N SER A 83 7.02 -14.55 6.32
CA SER A 83 7.28 -15.92 5.88
C SER A 83 7.37 -15.99 4.35
N LYS A 84 8.09 -16.98 3.81
CA LYS A 84 8.15 -17.22 2.36
C LYS A 84 6.75 -17.45 1.77
N THR A 85 5.85 -18.08 2.52
CA THR A 85 4.47 -18.33 2.12
C THR A 85 3.66 -17.05 2.06
N ASP A 86 3.75 -16.19 3.08
CA ASP A 86 3.05 -14.91 3.10
C ASP A 86 3.54 -13.99 2.00
N TYR A 87 4.85 -13.95 1.78
CA TYR A 87 5.46 -13.22 0.67
C TYR A 87 4.88 -13.68 -0.67
N LYS A 88 4.94 -14.99 -0.97
CA LYS A 88 4.40 -15.53 -2.24
C LYS A 88 2.92 -15.25 -2.42
N ASN A 89 2.14 -15.32 -1.35
CA ASN A 89 0.71 -15.04 -1.38
C ASN A 89 0.40 -13.55 -1.55
N ALA A 90 1.32 -12.65 -1.18
CA ALA A 90 1.17 -11.21 -1.31
C ALA A 90 1.37 -10.71 -2.74
N ILE A 91 2.24 -11.36 -3.52
CA ILE A 91 2.61 -10.92 -4.86
C ILE A 91 1.42 -11.07 -5.82
N ILE A 92 1.19 -10.03 -6.63
CA ILE A 92 0.22 -10.08 -7.70
C ILE A 92 0.72 -11.03 -8.80
N ASN A 93 -0.07 -12.06 -9.11
CA ASN A 93 0.25 -12.99 -10.19
C ASN A 93 -0.50 -12.54 -11.44
N PHE A 94 0.23 -12.01 -12.42
CA PHE A 94 -0.29 -11.86 -13.78
C PHE A 94 -0.23 -13.22 -14.47
N SER A 95 -1.09 -14.15 -14.06
CA SER A 95 -1.32 -15.36 -14.84
C SER A 95 -2.01 -14.94 -16.14
N SER A 96 -1.25 -14.95 -17.24
CA SER A 96 -1.81 -14.97 -18.60
C SER A 96 -2.07 -16.41 -19.01
#